data_AF-A0A834CS49-F1
#
_entry.id   AF-A0A834CS49-F1
#
_cell.length_a   1.000
_cell.length_b   1.000
_cell.length_c   1.000
_cell.angle_alpha   90.00
_cell.angle_beta   90.00
_cell.angle_gamma   90.00
#
_symmetry.space_group_name_H-M   'P 1'
#
loop_
_entity.id
_entity.type
_entity.pdbx_description
1 polymer ?
#
loop_
_entity_poly.entity_id
_entity_poly.type
_entity_poly.pdbx_seq_one_letter_code
_entity_poly.pdbx_strand_id
1 'polypeptide(L)'
;MDLVKRGMVWRVRNWKSIKVWKDKWLQSHSTFQVQTVPNSISPEATVSILIDEERHAWKKEMIDEVFKQDEARLICNIPISSSNAVDKLIWGFSNKGVFSVNSIYFSELDTKKLILGESSSSSQDQIQWHRIWKLCVSGKVESVLHVLWECPAAGDVWGDGASPVKKWSGSFADFPSLWSEFLTRLDSDSLKLISDICYRLWTRRNQFVFDNQFASPSMVLKSAAANVELFKEARPAPSIGEENGISNLAEMPLFDSRRKWRAPIPSWLKVNLDACFDKIQQNMSIGIVIRDSSGDVQVMLAAPRSFVPSAYIAECYALLRAVSLCQELGFELVEYESDAKNVVDAINSNSSDMSWPGQIIEDIRLIMASHQTWKLSFIRREGNQAAYVMAKFGLSLESELV
;
A
#
# COMPACT_ATOMS: atom_id res chain seq x y z
N MET A 1 -3.77 6.01 -30.60
CA MET A 1 -3.97 4.65 -30.02
C MET A 1 -2.67 4.05 -29.48
N ASP A 2 -1.50 4.31 -30.07
CA ASP A 2 -0.25 3.63 -29.69
C ASP A 2 0.29 4.00 -28.30
N LEU A 3 -0.02 5.19 -27.81
CA LEU A 3 0.35 5.66 -26.47
C LEU A 3 -0.29 4.85 -25.34
N VAL A 4 -1.56 4.46 -25.50
CA VAL A 4 -2.23 3.57 -24.53
C VAL A 4 -1.62 2.17 -24.60
N LYS A 5 -1.31 1.64 -25.79
CA LYS A 5 -0.59 0.35 -25.91
C LYS A 5 0.79 0.36 -25.26
N ARG A 6 1.43 1.53 -25.08
CA ARG A 6 2.74 1.64 -24.43
C ARG A 6 2.70 1.38 -22.92
N GLY A 7 1.67 1.84 -22.22
CA GLY A 7 1.55 1.68 -20.77
C GLY A 7 0.70 0.48 -20.32
N MET A 8 0.13 -0.27 -21.26
CA MET A 8 -0.58 -1.52 -20.95
C MET A 8 0.43 -2.61 -20.61
N VAL A 9 0.23 -3.20 -19.43
CA VAL A 9 1.04 -4.30 -18.88
C VAL A 9 0.09 -5.41 -18.50
N TRP A 10 0.45 -6.65 -18.79
CA TRP A 10 -0.29 -7.81 -18.35
C TRP A 10 -0.15 -7.98 -16.83
N ARG A 11 -1.28 -7.95 -16.13
CA ARG A 11 -1.42 -8.47 -14.77
C ARG A 11 -1.81 -9.93 -14.88
N VAL A 12 -0.93 -10.76 -14.36
CA VAL A 12 -0.86 -12.13 -14.80
C VAL A 12 -1.54 -13.09 -13.84
N ARG A 13 -2.18 -14.13 -14.38
CA ARG A 13 -2.88 -15.15 -13.59
C ARG A 13 -2.44 -16.56 -13.98
N ASN A 14 -2.86 -17.05 -15.13
CA ASN A 14 -2.60 -18.44 -15.53
C ASN A 14 -1.35 -18.62 -16.41
N TRP A 15 -0.72 -17.52 -16.86
CA TRP A 15 0.56 -17.51 -17.56
C TRP A 15 0.60 -18.24 -18.92
N LYS A 16 -0.56 -18.73 -19.38
CA LYS A 16 -0.67 -19.57 -20.58
C LYS A 16 -0.76 -18.74 -21.87
N SER A 17 -1.18 -17.48 -21.77
CA SER A 17 -1.32 -16.57 -22.93
C SER A 17 -0.11 -15.68 -23.17
N ILE A 18 0.72 -15.43 -22.15
CA ILE A 18 1.73 -14.37 -22.18
C ILE A 18 3.06 -14.92 -22.69
N LYS A 19 3.58 -14.27 -23.72
CA LYS A 19 4.87 -14.57 -24.35
C LYS A 19 5.99 -13.92 -23.54
N VAL A 20 6.94 -14.75 -23.09
CA VAL A 20 8.07 -14.34 -22.24
C VAL A 20 8.79 -13.12 -22.81
N TRP A 21 9.10 -13.17 -24.11
CA TRP A 21 10.00 -12.22 -24.76
C TRP A 21 9.31 -11.04 -25.44
N LYS A 22 8.00 -11.16 -25.74
CA LYS A 22 7.27 -10.18 -26.56
C LYS A 22 6.33 -9.30 -25.74
N ASP A 23 5.72 -9.87 -24.72
CA ASP A 23 4.68 -9.20 -23.95
C ASP A 23 5.26 -8.35 -22.81
N LYS A 24 4.46 -7.38 -22.35
CA LYS A 24 4.78 -6.53 -21.20
C LYS A 24 4.25 -7.15 -19.92
N TRP A 25 5.11 -7.69 -19.08
CA TRP A 25 4.71 -8.35 -17.84
C TRP A 25 5.70 -8.14 -16.66
N LEU A 26 6.77 -7.36 -16.85
CA LEU A 26 7.76 -7.04 -15.80
C LEU A 26 7.58 -5.62 -15.24
N GLN A 27 6.70 -5.44 -14.25
CA GLN A 27 6.28 -4.12 -13.77
C GLN A 27 7.40 -3.15 -13.34
N SER A 28 8.43 -3.63 -12.65
CA SER A 28 9.49 -2.74 -12.13
C SER A 28 10.62 -2.52 -13.13
N HIS A 29 10.52 -3.10 -14.33
CA HIS A 29 11.48 -2.88 -15.41
C HIS A 29 11.11 -1.62 -16.19
N SER A 30 12.11 -0.82 -16.60
CA SER A 30 11.92 0.47 -17.29
C SER A 30 11.09 0.37 -18.59
N THR A 31 11.07 -0.80 -19.23
CA THR A 31 10.32 -1.07 -20.47
C THR A 31 9.10 -1.97 -20.29
N PHE A 32 8.87 -2.47 -19.07
CA PHE A 32 7.93 -3.54 -18.74
C PHE A 32 8.14 -4.89 -19.46
N GLN A 33 9.21 -5.03 -20.24
CA GLN A 33 9.53 -6.22 -21.04
C GLN A 33 10.91 -6.76 -20.67
N VAL A 34 11.05 -8.08 -20.78
CA VAL A 34 12.35 -8.77 -20.70
C VAL A 34 13.29 -8.20 -21.78
N GLN A 35 14.50 -7.79 -21.37
CA GLN A 35 15.58 -7.35 -22.24
C GLN A 35 16.69 -8.40 -22.39
N THR A 36 16.62 -9.51 -21.65
CA THR A 36 17.50 -10.66 -21.89
C THR A 36 17.27 -11.20 -23.30
N VAL A 37 18.36 -11.48 -24.02
CA VAL A 37 18.30 -12.01 -25.38
C VAL A 37 17.88 -13.49 -25.31
N PRO A 38 16.88 -13.93 -26.08
CA PRO A 38 16.42 -15.31 -26.06
C PRO A 38 17.51 -16.26 -26.54
N ASN A 39 18.16 -16.96 -25.61
CA ASN A 39 19.24 -17.90 -25.92
C ASN A 39 18.90 -19.35 -25.55
N SER A 40 18.10 -19.56 -24.50
CA SER A 40 17.94 -20.89 -23.87
C SER A 40 16.53 -21.48 -23.96
N ILE A 41 15.52 -20.66 -24.24
CA ILE A 41 14.13 -21.10 -24.44
C ILE A 41 13.55 -20.49 -25.73
N SER A 42 12.54 -21.15 -26.29
CA SER A 42 11.91 -20.73 -27.55
C SER A 42 11.52 -19.25 -27.54
N PRO A 43 11.74 -18.50 -28.65
CA PRO A 43 11.25 -17.13 -28.79
C PRO A 43 9.73 -16.97 -28.65
N GLU A 44 8.97 -18.07 -28.81
CA GLU A 44 7.52 -18.11 -28.66
C GLU A 44 7.08 -18.71 -27.31
N ALA A 45 8.01 -18.97 -26.39
CA ALA A 45 7.70 -19.55 -25.09
C ALA A 45 6.74 -18.67 -24.30
N THR A 46 5.81 -19.31 -23.60
CA THR A 46 4.90 -18.67 -22.66
C THR A 46 5.47 -18.71 -21.26
N VAL A 47 5.08 -17.76 -20.42
CA VAL A 47 5.63 -17.65 -19.07
C VAL A 47 5.30 -18.87 -18.20
N SER A 48 4.23 -19.61 -18.53
CA SER A 48 3.87 -20.88 -17.87
C SER A 48 5.03 -21.89 -17.80
N ILE A 49 6.01 -21.86 -18.71
CA ILE A 49 7.16 -22.77 -18.67
C ILE A 49 8.07 -22.53 -17.45
N LEU A 50 8.10 -21.30 -16.95
CA LEU A 50 8.93 -20.86 -15.81
C LEU A 50 8.30 -21.23 -14.47
N ILE A 51 7.10 -21.80 -14.47
CA ILE A 51 6.32 -22.12 -13.29
C ILE A 51 6.32 -23.63 -13.09
N ASP A 52 6.49 -24.02 -11.83
CA ASP A 52 6.17 -25.36 -11.35
C ASP A 52 4.69 -25.36 -10.92
N GLU A 53 3.83 -25.98 -11.73
CA GLU A 53 2.38 -26.04 -11.48
C GLU A 53 2.05 -26.86 -10.22
N GLU A 54 2.86 -27.86 -9.86
CA GLU A 54 2.63 -28.68 -8.67
C GLU A 54 3.01 -27.94 -7.39
N ARG A 55 4.14 -27.23 -7.42
CA ARG A 55 4.66 -26.48 -6.27
C ARG A 55 4.13 -25.06 -6.15
N HIS A 56 3.33 -24.60 -7.12
CA HIS A 56 2.89 -23.20 -7.26
C HIS A 56 4.04 -22.19 -7.07
N ALA A 57 5.21 -22.52 -7.60
CA ALA A 57 6.45 -21.79 -7.38
C ALA A 57 7.18 -21.50 -8.69
N TRP A 58 7.97 -20.43 -8.70
CA TRP A 58 8.87 -20.14 -9.80
C TRP A 58 10.00 -21.18 -9.83
N LYS A 59 10.32 -21.69 -11.02
CA LYS A 59 11.50 -22.54 -11.25
C LYS A 59 12.76 -21.69 -11.18
N LYS A 60 13.16 -21.33 -9.96
CA LYS A 60 14.19 -20.32 -9.67
C LYS A 60 15.52 -20.62 -10.37
N GLU A 61 15.98 -21.87 -10.33
CA GLU A 61 17.22 -22.31 -10.99
C GLU A 61 17.18 -22.01 -12.50
N MET A 62 16.09 -22.39 -13.16
CA MET A 62 15.87 -22.09 -14.58
C MET A 62 15.81 -20.59 -14.85
N ILE A 63 15.19 -19.81 -13.97
CA ILE A 63 15.07 -18.36 -14.14
C ILE A 63 16.44 -17.68 -13.98
N ASP A 64 17.24 -18.10 -13.00
CA ASP A 64 18.58 -17.56 -12.77
C ASP A 64 19.55 -17.90 -13.92
N GLU A 65 19.34 -19.02 -14.63
CA GLU A 65 20.11 -19.40 -15.82
C GLU A 65 19.69 -18.65 -17.09
N VAL A 66 18.38 -18.38 -17.25
CA VAL A 66 17.81 -17.86 -18.49
C VAL A 66 17.81 -16.33 -18.53
N PHE A 67 17.64 -15.65 -17.39
CA PHE A 67 17.46 -14.21 -17.33
C PHE A 67 18.64 -13.49 -16.66
N LYS A 68 18.86 -12.22 -17.01
CA LYS A 68 19.76 -11.34 -16.24
C LYS A 68 19.34 -11.31 -14.78
N GLN A 69 20.32 -11.22 -13.86
CA GLN A 69 20.07 -11.30 -12.43
C GLN A 69 19.01 -10.30 -11.91
N ASP A 70 18.98 -9.09 -12.47
CA ASP A 70 17.96 -8.08 -12.09
C ASP A 70 16.56 -8.49 -12.58
N GLU A 71 16.44 -9.04 -13.78
CA GLU A 71 15.17 -9.52 -14.33
C GLU A 71 14.70 -10.79 -13.63
N ALA A 72 15.60 -11.73 -13.35
CA ALA A 72 15.33 -12.95 -12.60
C ALA A 72 14.71 -12.63 -11.23
N ARG A 73 15.28 -11.65 -10.51
CA ARG A 73 14.72 -11.15 -9.25
C ARG A 73 13.32 -10.57 -9.45
N LEU A 74 13.10 -9.75 -10.48
CA LEU A 74 11.79 -9.17 -10.77
C LEU A 74 10.74 -10.23 -11.12
N ILE A 75 11.12 -11.27 -11.87
CA ILE A 75 10.25 -12.39 -12.20
C ILE A 75 9.85 -13.15 -10.93
N CYS A 76 10.82 -13.46 -10.07
CA CYS A 76 10.56 -14.19 -8.83
C CYS A 76 9.72 -13.38 -7.83
N ASN A 77 9.76 -12.04 -7.89
CA ASN A 77 8.91 -11.15 -7.09
C ASN A 77 7.43 -11.19 -7.51
N ILE A 78 7.12 -11.69 -8.72
CA ILE A 78 5.74 -11.70 -9.20
C ILE A 78 4.94 -12.78 -8.45
N PRO A 79 3.81 -12.45 -7.80
CA PRO A 79 2.95 -13.46 -7.21
C PRO A 79 2.40 -14.40 -8.28
N ILE A 80 2.54 -15.71 -8.07
CA ILE A 80 1.88 -16.73 -8.90
C ILE A 80 0.44 -16.87 -8.40
N SER A 81 -0.52 -16.71 -9.29
CA SER A 81 -1.93 -16.91 -8.94
C SER A 81 -2.24 -18.39 -8.78
N SER A 82 -2.93 -18.75 -7.70
CA SER A 82 -3.48 -20.09 -7.48
C SER A 82 -4.76 -20.31 -8.30
N SER A 83 -5.33 -19.26 -8.89
CA SER A 83 -6.57 -19.33 -9.67
C SER A 83 -6.28 -19.49 -11.15
N ASN A 84 -7.01 -20.39 -11.84
CA ASN A 84 -6.95 -20.53 -13.30
C ASN A 84 -7.71 -19.41 -14.04
N ALA A 85 -7.85 -18.25 -13.42
CA ALA A 85 -8.55 -17.12 -14.01
C ALA A 85 -7.73 -16.48 -15.14
N VAL A 86 -8.42 -15.79 -16.05
CA VAL A 86 -7.83 -15.25 -17.28
C VAL A 86 -6.95 -14.04 -16.98
N ASP A 87 -5.83 -13.92 -17.69
CA ASP A 87 -4.92 -12.77 -17.62
C ASP A 87 -5.65 -11.45 -17.88
N LYS A 88 -5.31 -10.39 -17.14
CA LYS A 88 -5.94 -9.06 -17.24
C LYS A 88 -4.92 -8.02 -17.68
N LEU A 89 -5.33 -7.05 -18.50
CA LEU A 89 -4.51 -5.87 -18.78
C LEU A 89 -4.70 -4.81 -17.69
N ILE A 90 -3.59 -4.26 -17.22
CA ILE A 90 -3.55 -3.15 -16.28
C ILE A 90 -2.67 -2.02 -16.80
N TRP A 91 -2.81 -0.86 -16.19
CA TRP A 91 -2.00 0.31 -16.50
C TRP A 91 -0.72 0.33 -15.65
N GLY A 92 0.44 0.08 -16.28
CA GLY A 92 1.73 -0.03 -15.61
C GLY A 92 2.27 1.26 -15.00
N PHE A 93 1.80 2.42 -15.47
CA PHE A 93 2.19 3.73 -14.93
C PHE A 93 1.28 4.23 -13.78
N SER A 94 0.52 3.33 -13.15
CA SER A 94 -0.33 3.63 -12.00
C SER A 94 -0.16 2.57 -10.93
N ASN A 95 0.04 3.01 -9.68
CA ASN A 95 0.09 2.13 -8.51
C ASN A 95 -1.23 1.38 -8.27
N LYS A 96 -2.36 1.92 -8.76
CA LYS A 96 -3.68 1.29 -8.71
C LYS A 96 -3.96 0.43 -9.94
N GLY A 97 -3.04 0.37 -10.91
CA GLY A 97 -3.22 -0.34 -12.19
C GLY A 97 -4.36 0.19 -13.07
N VAL A 98 -4.96 1.34 -12.72
CA VAL A 98 -6.03 1.99 -13.46
C VAL A 98 -5.45 3.10 -14.33
N PHE A 99 -5.86 3.14 -15.60
CA PHE A 99 -5.51 4.21 -16.52
C PHE A 99 -6.15 5.54 -16.10
N SER A 100 -5.34 6.60 -16.09
CA SER A 100 -5.83 7.98 -16.05
C SER A 100 -5.03 8.85 -17.03
N VAL A 101 -5.67 9.89 -17.56
CA VAL A 101 -5.00 10.88 -18.42
C VAL A 101 -3.78 11.50 -17.73
N ASN A 102 -3.85 11.61 -16.40
CA ASN A 102 -2.76 12.11 -15.59
C ASN A 102 -1.56 11.14 -15.53
N SER A 103 -1.80 9.84 -15.34
CA SER A 103 -0.73 8.83 -15.29
C SER A 103 0.05 8.70 -16.60
N ILE A 104 -0.61 8.85 -17.76
CA ILE A 104 0.07 8.84 -19.07
C ILE A 104 0.87 10.13 -19.32
N TYR A 105 0.40 11.26 -18.81
CA TYR A 105 1.10 12.54 -18.92
C TYR A 105 2.42 12.53 -18.14
N PHE A 106 2.43 12.04 -16.90
CA PHE A 106 3.67 11.92 -16.12
C PHE A 106 4.64 10.89 -16.70
N SER A 107 4.16 9.75 -17.18
CA SER A 107 5.04 8.77 -17.83
C SER A 107 5.74 9.35 -19.07
N GLU A 108 5.04 10.21 -19.82
CA GLU A 108 5.63 10.91 -20.96
C GLU A 108 6.65 11.98 -20.53
N LEU A 109 6.38 12.71 -19.45
CA LEU A 109 7.36 13.66 -18.90
C LEU A 109 8.65 12.94 -18.43
N ASP A 110 8.53 11.82 -17.75
CA ASP A 110 9.70 11.05 -17.30
C ASP A 110 10.43 10.38 -18.46
N THR A 111 9.70 9.86 -19.46
CA THR A 111 10.30 9.34 -20.70
C THR A 111 11.05 10.43 -21.46
N LYS A 112 10.49 11.65 -21.54
CA LYS A 112 11.17 12.79 -22.17
C LYS A 112 12.39 13.24 -21.38
N LYS A 113 12.35 13.25 -20.04
CA LYS A 113 13.53 13.52 -19.20
C LYS A 113 14.63 12.47 -19.40
N LEU A 114 14.27 11.20 -19.57
CA LEU A 114 15.22 10.11 -19.82
C LEU A 114 15.83 10.16 -21.23
N ILE A 115 15.07 10.60 -22.25
CA ILE A 115 15.55 10.75 -23.62
C ILE A 115 16.40 12.03 -23.80
N LEU A 116 16.08 13.09 -23.06
CA LEU A 116 16.77 14.39 -23.11
C LEU A 116 17.91 14.50 -22.07
N GLY A 117 18.67 13.42 -21.85
CA GLY A 117 19.78 13.40 -20.87
C GLY A 117 20.50 14.74 -20.77
N GLU A 118 20.63 15.26 -19.54
CA GLU A 118 21.03 16.64 -19.20
C GLU A 118 21.69 17.39 -20.35
N SER A 119 20.89 18.13 -21.12
CA SER A 119 21.44 19.03 -22.12
C SER A 119 20.56 20.26 -22.27
N SER A 120 21.20 21.36 -21.93
CA SER A 120 20.73 22.74 -22.05
C SER A 120 20.61 23.12 -23.51
N SER A 121 19.43 22.99 -24.11
CA SER A 121 19.10 23.80 -25.29
C SER A 121 17.61 24.01 -25.42
N SER A 122 17.22 25.25 -25.12
CA SER A 122 15.93 25.84 -25.43
C SER A 122 15.63 25.79 -26.93
N SER A 123 14.49 25.22 -27.30
CA SER A 123 13.41 25.88 -28.07
C SER A 123 12.56 24.87 -28.84
N GLN A 124 11.28 25.23 -28.95
CA GLN A 124 10.23 24.62 -29.79
C GLN A 124 9.62 23.30 -29.30
N ASP A 125 8.65 23.44 -28.41
CA ASP A 125 7.31 22.90 -28.69
C ASP A 125 6.25 23.67 -27.88
N GLN A 126 5.64 24.66 -28.55
CA GLN A 126 4.42 25.33 -28.09
C GLN A 126 3.23 24.37 -28.20
N ILE A 127 3.09 23.48 -27.23
CA ILE A 127 1.80 22.80 -27.00
C ILE A 127 0.92 23.76 -26.20
N GLN A 128 -0.35 23.86 -26.60
CA GLN A 128 -1.36 24.82 -26.16
C GLN A 128 -1.61 24.85 -24.63
N TRP A 129 -0.75 25.55 -23.90
CA TRP A 129 -0.81 25.72 -22.44
C TRP A 129 -2.02 26.53 -21.93
N HIS A 130 -2.71 27.27 -22.79
CA HIS A 130 -3.78 28.21 -22.39
C HIS A 130 -5.01 27.55 -21.75
N ARG A 131 -5.20 26.23 -21.88
CA ARG A 131 -6.28 25.47 -21.20
C ARG A 131 -5.89 24.88 -19.84
N ILE A 132 -4.59 24.75 -19.55
CA ILE A 132 -4.06 24.15 -18.31
C ILE A 132 -3.98 25.16 -17.15
N TRP A 133 -4.01 26.45 -17.47
CA TRP A 133 -3.76 27.54 -16.52
C TRP A 133 -4.97 28.03 -15.71
N LYS A 134 -6.02 27.22 -15.56
CA LYS A 134 -7.30 27.74 -15.09
C LYS A 134 -7.49 27.91 -13.58
N LEU A 135 -6.54 27.59 -12.70
CA LEU A 135 -6.70 27.89 -11.26
C LEU A 135 -5.46 28.40 -10.49
N CYS A 136 -4.29 28.53 -11.12
CA CYS A 136 -3.15 29.27 -10.54
C CYS A 136 -2.88 30.51 -11.40
N VAL A 137 -3.63 31.58 -11.15
CA VAL A 137 -3.49 32.87 -11.84
C VAL A 137 -2.21 33.54 -11.35
N SER A 138 -1.07 33.14 -11.90
CA SER A 138 0.09 34.00 -12.16
C SER A 138 1.13 33.16 -12.86
N GLY A 139 1.86 33.75 -13.82
CA GLY A 139 2.97 33.18 -14.60
C GLY A 139 4.11 32.49 -13.85
N LYS A 140 3.94 32.10 -12.58
CA LYS A 140 4.98 31.68 -11.66
C LYS A 140 5.23 30.17 -11.73
N VAL A 141 6.50 29.81 -11.58
CA VAL A 141 6.95 28.43 -11.42
C VAL A 141 6.36 27.88 -10.11
N GLU A 142 5.84 26.67 -10.18
CA GLU A 142 5.26 25.99 -9.03
C GLU A 142 6.37 25.55 -8.06
N SER A 143 6.39 26.14 -6.86
CA SER A 143 7.29 25.81 -5.76
C SER A 143 6.51 25.29 -4.55
N VAL A 144 7.18 24.65 -3.59
CA VAL A 144 6.57 24.22 -2.32
C VAL A 144 5.91 25.42 -1.61
N LEU A 145 6.57 26.58 -1.62
CA LEU A 145 6.03 27.82 -1.07
C LEU A 145 4.78 28.28 -1.83
N HIS A 146 4.78 28.17 -3.16
CA HIS A 146 3.61 28.50 -3.97
C HIS A 146 2.41 27.62 -3.63
N VAL A 147 2.62 26.30 -3.59
CA VAL A 147 1.56 25.32 -3.31
C VAL A 147 0.99 25.47 -1.91
N LEU A 148 1.86 25.67 -0.92
CA LEU A 148 1.47 25.65 0.48
C LEU A 148 1.13 27.01 1.06
N TRP A 149 1.46 28.13 0.41
CA TRP A 149 1.29 29.46 1.00
C TRP A 149 0.83 30.55 0.01
N GLU A 150 1.51 30.71 -1.13
CA GLU A 150 1.27 31.87 -2.01
C GLU A 150 0.06 31.73 -2.93
N CYS A 151 -0.28 30.50 -3.32
CA CYS A 151 -1.37 30.23 -4.25
C CYS A 151 -2.70 30.74 -3.67
N PRO A 152 -3.60 31.33 -4.48
CA PRO A 152 -4.93 31.75 -4.01
C PRO A 152 -5.71 30.63 -3.31
N ALA A 153 -5.56 29.38 -3.76
CA ALA A 153 -6.17 28.18 -3.17
C ALA A 153 -5.50 27.68 -1.88
N ALA A 154 -4.33 28.20 -1.52
CA ALA A 154 -3.79 28.06 -0.17
C ALA A 154 -4.22 29.26 0.69
N GLY A 155 -4.24 30.44 0.09
CA GLY A 155 -4.63 31.68 0.74
C GLY A 155 -6.07 31.68 1.27
N ASP A 156 -7.01 30.98 0.63
CA ASP A 156 -8.39 30.84 1.11
C ASP A 156 -8.48 30.00 2.40
N VAL A 157 -7.63 28.98 2.56
CA VAL A 157 -7.52 28.18 3.79
C VAL A 157 -6.83 28.97 4.88
N TRP A 158 -5.70 29.60 4.56
CA TRP A 158 -4.94 30.34 5.56
C TRP A 158 -5.65 31.58 6.05
N GLY A 159 -6.50 32.21 5.22
CA GLY A 159 -7.30 33.38 5.55
C GLY A 159 -8.62 33.10 6.27
N ASP A 160 -9.00 31.83 6.42
CA ASP A 160 -10.20 31.43 7.17
C ASP A 160 -10.03 31.71 8.68
N GLY A 161 -11.12 32.05 9.37
CA GLY A 161 -11.09 32.39 10.80
C GLY A 161 -10.64 31.26 11.72
N ALA A 162 -10.75 30.01 11.28
CA ALA A 162 -10.27 28.82 12.01
C ALA A 162 -8.78 28.51 11.78
N SER A 163 -8.11 29.24 10.88
CA SER A 163 -6.67 29.10 10.65
C SER A 163 -5.88 29.77 11.80
N PRO A 164 -4.83 29.11 12.34
CA PRO A 164 -3.99 29.68 13.40
C PRO A 164 -3.28 30.98 13.01
N VAL A 165 -3.02 31.16 11.71
CA VAL A 165 -2.22 32.28 11.18
C VAL A 165 -3.05 33.37 10.54
N LYS A 166 -4.34 33.12 10.23
CA LYS A 166 -5.25 34.07 9.56
C LYS A 166 -4.58 34.85 8.41
N LYS A 167 -3.75 34.13 7.65
CA LYS A 167 -2.83 34.60 6.62
C LYS A 167 -1.95 35.76 7.09
N TRP A 168 -0.79 35.42 7.67
CA TRP A 168 0.23 36.42 8.00
C TRP A 168 0.64 37.21 6.76
N SER A 169 0.81 38.52 6.93
CA SER A 169 1.42 39.38 5.93
C SER A 169 2.94 39.18 5.94
N GLY A 170 3.49 38.77 4.79
CA GLY A 170 4.92 38.56 4.63
C GLY A 170 5.26 37.96 3.28
N SER A 171 6.39 38.39 2.71
CA SER A 171 7.00 37.74 1.55
C SER A 171 8.12 36.85 2.06
N PHE A 172 8.06 35.57 1.74
CA PHE A 172 9.06 34.59 2.14
C PHE A 172 9.85 34.15 0.91
N ALA A 173 11.16 33.93 1.07
CA ALA A 173 12.00 33.47 -0.03
C ALA A 173 11.71 32.01 -0.41
N ASP A 174 11.43 31.17 0.59
CA ASP A 174 11.14 29.75 0.45
C ASP A 174 10.30 29.21 1.63
N PHE A 175 9.92 27.93 1.55
CA PHE A 175 9.16 27.27 2.61
C PHE A 175 9.94 27.12 3.93
N PRO A 176 11.25 26.79 3.96
CA PRO A 176 12.05 26.81 5.19
C PRO A 176 12.02 28.14 5.95
N SER A 177 12.08 29.28 5.24
CA SER A 177 11.97 30.61 5.85
C SER A 177 10.61 30.82 6.51
N LEU A 178 9.52 30.43 5.82
CA LEU A 178 8.17 30.45 6.37
C LEU A 178 8.04 29.54 7.60
N TRP A 179 8.58 28.32 7.52
CA TRP A 179 8.54 27.35 8.62
C TRP A 179 9.26 27.85 9.87
N SER A 180 10.40 28.52 9.67
CA SER A 180 11.15 29.14 10.76
C SER A 180 10.33 30.19 11.50
N GLU A 181 9.51 30.97 10.79
CA GLU A 181 8.59 31.94 11.41
C GLU A 181 7.43 31.27 12.15
N PHE A 182 6.97 30.09 11.72
CA PHE A 182 6.01 29.32 12.52
C PHE A 182 6.64 28.88 13.84
N LEU A 183 7.87 28.37 13.80
CA LEU A 183 8.57 27.90 15.00
C LEU A 183 8.84 29.02 16.01
N THR A 184 9.06 30.26 15.55
CA THR A 184 9.35 31.39 16.44
C THR A 184 8.10 32.00 17.07
N ARG A 185 6.94 31.93 16.40
CA ARG A 185 5.73 32.67 16.81
C ARG A 185 4.58 31.81 17.31
N LEU A 186 4.64 30.49 17.12
CA LEU A 186 3.52 29.59 17.44
C LEU A 186 3.90 28.54 18.48
N ASP A 187 2.90 28.15 19.28
CA ASP A 187 3.05 27.08 20.25
C ASP A 187 3.03 25.69 19.60
N SER A 188 3.38 24.66 20.38
CA SER A 188 3.48 23.27 19.91
C SER A 188 2.17 22.73 19.34
N ASP A 189 1.01 23.12 19.85
CA ASP A 189 -0.28 22.63 19.35
C ASP A 189 -0.66 23.32 18.05
N SER A 190 -0.42 24.63 17.96
CA SER A 190 -0.56 25.38 16.71
C SER A 190 0.35 24.84 15.60
N LEU A 191 1.59 24.44 15.93
CA LEU A 191 2.53 23.84 14.97
C LEU A 191 2.07 22.48 14.44
N LYS A 192 1.47 21.63 15.29
CA LYS A 192 0.89 20.34 14.85
C LYS A 192 -0.25 20.57 13.88
N LEU A 193 -1.12 21.53 14.17
CA LEU A 193 -2.23 21.88 13.30
C LEU A 193 -1.75 22.44 11.96
N ILE A 194 -0.77 23.34 11.95
CA ILE A 194 -0.18 23.86 10.70
C ILE A 194 0.47 22.76 9.87
N SER A 195 1.18 21.83 10.51
CA SER A 195 1.77 20.67 9.82
C SER A 195 0.71 19.88 9.05
N ASP A 196 -0.44 19.62 9.70
CA ASP A 196 -1.54 18.86 9.10
C ASP A 196 -2.25 19.67 8.01
N ILE A 197 -2.42 21.00 8.20
CA ILE A 197 -2.96 21.89 7.16
C ILE A 197 -2.05 21.90 5.91
N CYS A 198 -0.72 21.97 6.07
CA CYS A 198 0.21 21.90 4.95
C CYS A 198 0.07 20.57 4.17
N TYR A 199 0.00 19.45 4.87
CA TYR A 199 -0.24 18.14 4.25
C TYR A 199 -1.58 18.09 3.48
N ARG A 200 -2.63 18.69 4.04
CA ARG A 200 -3.94 18.73 3.39
C ARG A 200 -4.03 19.72 2.24
N LEU A 201 -3.30 20.83 2.27
CA LEU A 201 -3.20 21.75 1.13
C LEU A 201 -2.54 21.07 -0.06
N TRP A 202 -1.44 20.34 0.20
CA TRP A 202 -0.82 19.47 -0.80
C TRP A 202 -1.80 18.45 -1.36
N THR A 203 -2.54 17.77 -0.48
CA THR A 203 -3.52 16.75 -0.87
C THR A 203 -4.71 17.35 -1.64
N ARG A 204 -5.24 18.49 -1.21
CA ARG A 204 -6.32 19.24 -1.87
C ARG A 204 -5.92 19.64 -3.29
N ARG A 205 -4.68 20.11 -3.47
CA ARG A 205 -4.12 20.40 -4.80
C ARG A 205 -4.06 19.13 -5.64
N ASN A 206 -3.51 18.05 -5.11
CA ASN A 206 -3.36 16.80 -5.85
C ASN A 206 -4.72 16.20 -6.25
N GLN A 207 -5.71 16.21 -5.36
CA GLN A 207 -7.07 15.78 -5.66
C GLN A 207 -7.73 16.64 -6.75
N PHE A 208 -7.44 17.94 -6.77
CA PHE A 208 -7.95 18.80 -7.83
C PHE A 208 -7.28 18.51 -9.17
N VAL A 209 -5.95 18.41 -9.18
CA VAL A 209 -5.17 18.17 -10.40
C VAL A 209 -5.44 16.76 -10.96
N PHE A 210 -5.64 15.76 -10.10
CA PHE A 210 -5.67 14.35 -10.49
C PHE A 210 -7.04 13.71 -10.48
N ASP A 211 -7.94 14.18 -9.61
CA ASP A 211 -9.28 13.61 -9.42
C ASP A 211 -10.41 14.60 -9.76
N ASN A 212 -10.07 15.83 -10.19
CA ASN A 212 -11.01 16.93 -10.45
C ASN A 212 -11.94 17.24 -9.25
N GLN A 213 -11.43 17.02 -8.02
CA GLN A 213 -12.15 17.30 -6.77
C GLN A 213 -11.48 18.45 -6.03
N PHE A 214 -12.26 19.44 -5.60
CA PHE A 214 -11.74 20.58 -4.86
C PHE A 214 -12.48 20.74 -3.53
N ALA A 215 -11.84 20.31 -2.44
CA ALA A 215 -12.39 20.48 -1.10
C ALA A 215 -12.52 21.97 -0.73
N SER A 216 -13.51 22.32 0.09
CA SER A 216 -13.66 23.69 0.60
C SER A 216 -12.65 23.98 1.74
N PRO A 217 -12.27 25.25 1.98
CA PRO A 217 -11.35 25.62 3.06
C PRO A 217 -11.78 25.12 4.44
N SER A 218 -13.07 25.23 4.75
CA SER A 218 -13.61 24.78 6.03
C SER A 218 -13.54 23.26 6.20
N MET A 219 -13.62 22.49 5.11
CA MET A 219 -13.45 21.03 5.15
C MET A 219 -11.99 20.65 5.44
N VAL A 220 -11.03 21.39 4.86
CA VAL A 220 -9.59 21.20 5.12
C VAL A 220 -9.28 21.45 6.60
N LEU A 221 -9.77 22.56 7.15
CA LEU A 221 -9.51 22.95 8.54
C LEU A 221 -10.18 22.03 9.55
N LYS A 222 -11.44 21.65 9.33
CA LYS A 222 -12.15 20.69 10.18
C LYS A 222 -11.45 19.34 10.21
N SER A 223 -11.02 18.86 9.04
CA SER A 223 -10.30 17.59 8.95
C SER A 223 -8.94 17.68 9.64
N ALA A 224 -8.27 18.84 9.59
CA ALA A 224 -6.99 19.05 10.26
C ALA A 224 -7.14 19.05 11.79
N ALA A 225 -8.14 19.76 12.31
CA ALA A 225 -8.45 19.79 13.73
C ALA A 225 -8.78 18.38 14.27
N ALA A 226 -9.64 17.64 13.56
CA ALA A 226 -10.01 16.28 13.94
C ALA A 226 -8.80 15.34 13.99
N ASN A 227 -7.84 15.48 13.07
CA ASN A 227 -6.65 14.63 13.04
C ASN A 227 -5.68 14.94 14.22
N VAL A 228 -5.60 16.21 14.62
CA VAL A 228 -4.82 16.62 15.80
C VAL A 228 -5.47 16.10 17.09
N GLU A 229 -6.80 16.12 17.19
CA GLU A 229 -7.55 15.54 18.31
C GLU A 229 -7.32 14.03 18.40
N LEU A 230 -7.47 13.30 17.30
CA LEU A 230 -7.17 11.86 17.23
C LEU A 230 -5.73 11.55 17.65
N PHE A 231 -4.77 12.40 17.26
CA PHE A 231 -3.37 12.24 17.65
C PHE A 231 -3.14 12.51 19.15
N LYS A 232 -3.89 13.43 19.76
CA LYS A 232 -3.86 13.70 21.21
C LYS A 232 -4.46 12.53 21.99
N GLU A 233 -5.56 11.97 21.53
CA GLU A 233 -6.22 10.79 22.13
C GLU A 233 -5.38 9.50 22.00
N ALA A 234 -4.53 9.41 20.98
CA ALA A 234 -3.67 8.25 20.74
C ALA A 234 -2.41 8.18 21.61
N ARG A 235 -2.10 9.22 22.40
CA ARG A 235 -0.94 9.22 23.30
C ARG A 235 -1.31 8.62 24.67
N PRO A 236 -0.60 7.60 25.17
CA PRO A 236 -0.75 7.16 26.55
C PRO A 236 -0.31 8.29 27.49
N ALA A 237 -1.18 8.66 28.44
CA ALA A 237 -0.85 9.66 29.45
C ALA A 237 0.35 9.23 30.32
N PRO A 238 1.24 10.15 30.73
CA PRO A 238 2.25 9.85 31.73
C PRO A 238 1.56 9.58 33.07
N SER A 239 1.77 8.39 33.61
CA SER A 239 1.15 7.89 34.85
C SER A 239 2.00 8.23 36.07
N ILE A 240 1.65 9.29 36.82
CA ILE A 240 1.94 9.57 38.25
C ILE A 240 0.94 10.66 38.69
N GLY A 241 0.16 10.67 39.78
CA GLY A 241 -0.11 9.79 40.93
C GLY A 241 -1.15 10.51 41.84
N GLU A 242 -1.87 9.72 42.65
CA GLU A 242 -2.63 10.07 43.88
C GLU A 242 -3.87 11.01 43.80
N GLU A 243 -5.08 10.44 43.96
CA GLU A 243 -5.92 10.39 45.17
C GLU A 243 -6.75 11.66 45.46
N ASN A 244 -8.06 11.60 45.18
CA ASN A 244 -9.11 11.57 46.22
C ASN A 244 -10.52 11.83 45.64
N GLY A 245 -11.43 10.88 45.88
CA GLY A 245 -12.77 11.19 46.37
C GLY A 245 -13.89 11.59 45.38
N ILE A 246 -14.90 10.73 45.35
CA ILE A 246 -16.35 11.03 45.28
C ILE A 246 -17.01 10.97 43.89
N SER A 247 -17.64 9.81 43.68
CA SER A 247 -18.87 9.51 42.93
C SER A 247 -19.18 10.29 41.65
N ASN A 248 -19.08 9.60 40.51
CA ASN A 248 -20.13 9.62 39.51
C ASN A 248 -20.27 8.23 38.87
N LEU A 249 -21.44 7.63 39.07
CA LEU A 249 -21.92 6.46 38.34
C LEU A 249 -22.33 6.93 36.94
N ALA A 250 -21.37 7.02 36.02
CA ALA A 250 -21.66 7.12 34.58
C ALA A 250 -20.41 6.70 33.78
N GLU A 251 -20.62 5.73 32.89
CA GLU A 251 -19.73 5.27 31.82
C GLU A 251 -18.47 4.50 32.25
N MET A 252 -18.64 3.17 32.37
CA MET A 252 -17.53 2.23 32.20
C MET A 252 -16.84 2.49 30.84
N PRO A 253 -15.51 2.57 30.77
CA PRO A 253 -14.81 2.63 29.48
C PRO A 253 -15.17 1.37 28.70
N LEU A 254 -15.69 1.54 27.49
CA LEU A 254 -15.85 0.45 26.54
C LEU A 254 -14.49 -0.25 26.39
N PHE A 255 -14.36 -1.45 26.95
CA PHE A 255 -13.19 -2.30 26.75
C PHE A 255 -12.98 -2.46 25.25
N ASP A 256 -11.91 -1.91 24.68
CA ASP A 256 -11.56 -2.11 23.27
C ASP A 256 -11.22 -3.60 23.08
N SER A 257 -12.23 -4.39 22.71
CA SER A 257 -12.15 -5.85 22.58
C SER A 257 -11.08 -6.29 21.58
N ARG A 258 -10.59 -5.38 20.73
CA ARG A 258 -9.52 -5.61 19.75
C ARG A 258 -8.10 -5.62 20.35
N ARG A 259 -7.92 -5.33 21.64
CA ARG A 259 -6.58 -5.35 22.29
C ARG A 259 -6.22 -6.68 22.94
N LYS A 260 -7.18 -7.57 23.12
CA LYS A 260 -6.98 -8.85 23.82
C LYS A 260 -7.56 -9.97 22.98
N TRP A 261 -6.75 -10.98 22.71
CA TRP A 261 -7.20 -12.20 22.05
C TRP A 261 -8.36 -12.84 22.82
N ARG A 262 -9.34 -13.36 22.09
CA ARG A 262 -10.49 -14.08 22.65
C ARG A 262 -10.70 -15.37 21.89
N ALA A 263 -10.94 -16.45 22.62
CA ALA A 263 -11.29 -17.73 22.04
C ALA A 263 -12.52 -17.60 21.12
N PRO A 264 -12.56 -18.35 20.01
CA PRO A 264 -13.72 -18.40 19.13
C PRO A 264 -14.90 -19.10 19.84
N ILE A 265 -16.08 -19.01 19.23
CA ILE A 265 -17.24 -19.79 19.68
C ILE A 265 -16.97 -21.31 19.53
N PRO A 266 -17.65 -22.17 20.31
CA PRO A 266 -17.44 -23.62 20.22
C PRO A 266 -17.54 -24.16 18.80
N SER A 267 -16.65 -25.11 18.47
CA SER A 267 -16.49 -25.72 17.12
C SER A 267 -15.87 -24.82 16.05
N TRP A 268 -15.58 -23.56 16.35
CA TRP A 268 -14.82 -22.70 15.45
C TRP A 268 -13.34 -22.70 15.84
N LEU A 269 -12.50 -22.53 14.83
CA LEU A 269 -11.08 -22.30 14.99
C LEU A 269 -10.79 -20.82 14.78
N LYS A 270 -9.81 -20.31 15.54
CA LYS A 270 -9.30 -18.96 15.40
C LYS A 270 -7.87 -18.98 14.88
N VAL A 271 -7.66 -18.28 13.77
CA VAL A 271 -6.39 -18.21 13.05
C VAL A 271 -5.84 -16.80 13.21
N ASN A 272 -4.77 -16.69 13.98
CA ASN A 272 -3.99 -15.46 14.08
C ASN A 272 -2.84 -15.53 13.08
N LEU A 273 -2.66 -14.47 12.29
CA LEU A 273 -1.59 -14.37 11.30
C LEU A 273 -0.84 -13.04 11.40
N ASP A 274 0.45 -13.09 11.08
CA ASP A 274 1.35 -11.93 11.05
C ASP A 274 2.45 -12.15 10.02
N ALA A 275 3.05 -11.07 9.54
CA ALA A 275 4.24 -11.12 8.69
C ALA A 275 5.39 -10.30 9.29
N CYS A 276 6.59 -10.89 9.36
CA CYS A 276 7.80 -10.15 9.67
C CYS A 276 8.53 -9.84 8.36
N PHE A 277 8.71 -8.55 8.04
CA PHE A 277 9.29 -8.10 6.78
C PHE A 277 10.59 -7.31 6.98
N ASP A 278 11.66 -7.74 6.30
CA ASP A 278 12.92 -7.01 6.16
C ASP A 278 12.94 -6.22 4.85
N LYS A 279 12.81 -4.90 4.96
CA LYS A 279 12.82 -3.98 3.82
C LYS A 279 14.17 -3.94 3.08
N ILE A 280 15.29 -4.17 3.76
CA ILE A 280 16.63 -4.08 3.17
C ILE A 280 16.89 -5.32 2.34
N GLN A 281 16.67 -6.50 2.92
CA GLN A 281 16.90 -7.76 2.23
C GLN A 281 15.75 -8.19 1.31
N GLN A 282 14.58 -7.52 1.42
CA GLN A 282 13.35 -7.93 0.75
C GLN A 282 12.96 -9.38 1.11
N ASN A 283 13.32 -9.79 2.32
CA ASN A 283 12.96 -11.08 2.90
C ASN A 283 11.78 -10.89 3.85
N MET A 284 11.00 -11.94 4.03
CA MET A 284 9.94 -11.96 5.02
C MET A 284 9.85 -13.34 5.68
N SER A 285 8.99 -13.41 6.67
CA SER A 285 8.48 -14.67 7.20
C SER A 285 7.04 -14.52 7.64
N ILE A 286 6.29 -15.60 7.49
CA ILE A 286 4.89 -15.75 7.87
C ILE A 286 4.87 -16.37 9.27
N GLY A 287 3.96 -15.91 10.13
CA GLY A 287 3.63 -16.57 11.39
C GLY A 287 2.13 -16.82 11.46
N ILE A 288 1.72 -18.07 11.66
CA ILE A 288 0.32 -18.47 11.81
C ILE A 288 0.17 -19.28 13.09
N VAL A 289 -0.88 -19.00 13.86
CA VAL A 289 -1.25 -19.77 15.05
C VAL A 289 -2.75 -20.06 15.00
N ILE A 290 -3.12 -21.34 14.97
CA ILE A 290 -4.51 -21.81 14.95
C ILE A 290 -4.86 -22.37 16.33
N ARG A 291 -5.94 -21.85 16.92
CA ARG A 291 -6.43 -22.25 18.24
C ARG A 291 -7.91 -22.62 18.21
N ASP A 292 -8.30 -23.55 19.06
CA ASP A 292 -9.70 -23.93 19.24
C ASP A 292 -10.43 -23.01 20.24
N SER A 293 -11.70 -23.33 20.54
CA SER A 293 -12.52 -22.60 21.51
C SER A 293 -12.09 -22.75 22.97
N SER A 294 -11.26 -23.75 23.29
CA SER A 294 -10.63 -23.91 24.61
C SER A 294 -9.39 -23.02 24.74
N GLY A 295 -8.87 -22.52 23.62
CA GLY A 295 -7.62 -21.78 23.53
C GLY A 295 -6.40 -22.66 23.27
N ASP A 296 -6.62 -23.97 23.07
CA ASP A 296 -5.55 -24.92 22.80
C ASP A 296 -5.05 -24.75 21.36
N VAL A 297 -3.72 -24.75 21.23
CA VAL A 297 -3.04 -24.61 19.95
C VAL A 297 -3.20 -25.91 19.16
N GLN A 298 -3.83 -25.80 18.00
CA GLN A 298 -4.02 -26.92 17.08
C GLN A 298 -2.89 -26.99 16.05
N VAL A 299 -2.44 -25.82 15.56
CA VAL A 299 -1.38 -25.70 14.55
C VAL A 299 -0.58 -24.42 14.78
N MET A 300 0.73 -24.47 14.56
CA MET A 300 1.57 -23.30 14.41
C MET A 300 2.33 -23.43 13.11
N LEU A 301 2.49 -22.35 12.35
CA LEU A 301 3.27 -22.37 11.11
C LEU A 301 4.18 -21.16 11.06
N ALA A 302 5.45 -21.38 10.74
CA ALA A 302 6.38 -20.34 10.33
C ALA A 302 6.98 -20.66 8.97
N ALA A 303 6.94 -19.70 8.05
CA ALA A 303 7.44 -19.91 6.69
C ALA A 303 8.27 -18.72 6.22
N PRO A 304 9.56 -18.88 5.92
CA PRO A 304 10.38 -17.84 5.31
C PRO A 304 9.97 -17.66 3.84
N ARG A 305 10.09 -16.42 3.34
CA ARG A 305 9.91 -16.12 1.91
C ARG A 305 10.84 -14.99 1.51
N SER A 306 11.61 -15.19 0.46
CA SER A 306 12.44 -14.14 -0.15
C SER A 306 11.69 -13.38 -1.23
N PHE A 307 12.24 -12.25 -1.66
CA PHE A 307 11.76 -11.49 -2.82
C PHE A 307 10.34 -10.95 -2.60
N VAL A 308 10.16 -10.24 -1.49
CA VAL A 308 8.89 -9.60 -1.13
C VAL A 308 9.03 -8.08 -1.24
N PRO A 309 8.21 -7.40 -2.06
CA PRO A 309 8.42 -6.00 -2.42
C PRO A 309 8.00 -5.00 -1.34
N SER A 310 7.16 -5.41 -0.39
CA SER A 310 6.64 -4.52 0.65
C SER A 310 6.02 -5.28 1.82
N ALA A 311 5.93 -4.62 2.98
CA ALA A 311 5.20 -5.13 4.14
C ALA A 311 3.74 -5.46 3.80
N TYR A 312 3.07 -4.64 2.98
CA TYR A 312 1.69 -4.91 2.56
C TYR A 312 1.56 -6.25 1.82
N ILE A 313 2.48 -6.54 0.90
CA ILE A 313 2.50 -7.84 0.20
C ILE A 313 2.85 -8.98 1.16
N ALA A 314 3.74 -8.74 2.14
CA ALA A 314 4.07 -9.74 3.15
C ALA A 314 2.83 -10.17 3.95
N GLU A 315 2.02 -9.19 4.39
CA GLU A 315 0.75 -9.44 5.09
C GLU A 315 -0.27 -10.17 4.21
N CYS A 316 -0.36 -9.80 2.93
CA CYS A 316 -1.19 -10.54 1.97
C CYS A 316 -0.73 -12.00 1.81
N TYR A 317 0.58 -12.26 1.75
CA TYR A 317 1.11 -13.63 1.69
C TYR A 317 0.83 -14.42 2.98
N ALA A 318 0.96 -13.79 4.15
CA ALA A 318 0.60 -14.42 5.42
C ALA A 318 -0.87 -14.85 5.43
N LEU A 319 -1.78 -13.98 4.96
CA LEU A 319 -3.20 -14.32 4.86
C LEU A 319 -3.46 -15.41 3.82
N LEU A 320 -2.84 -15.33 2.64
CA LEU A 320 -2.95 -16.35 1.60
C LEU A 320 -2.52 -17.73 2.11
N ARG A 321 -1.39 -17.81 2.84
CA ARG A 321 -0.94 -19.07 3.43
C ARG A 321 -1.92 -19.56 4.49
N ALA A 322 -2.43 -18.68 5.35
CA ALA A 322 -3.39 -19.03 6.39
C ALA A 322 -4.68 -19.65 5.83
N VAL A 323 -5.25 -19.05 4.78
CA VAL A 323 -6.46 -19.61 4.14
C VAL A 323 -6.17 -20.93 3.42
N SER A 324 -5.01 -21.04 2.76
CA SER A 324 -4.60 -22.27 2.08
C SER A 324 -4.35 -23.42 3.07
N LEU A 325 -3.70 -23.14 4.19
CA LEU A 325 -3.45 -24.10 5.26
C LEU A 325 -4.77 -24.62 5.85
N CYS A 326 -5.74 -23.74 6.09
CA CYS A 326 -7.06 -24.17 6.57
C CYS A 326 -7.77 -25.06 5.55
N GLN A 327 -7.61 -24.78 4.25
CA GLN A 327 -8.16 -25.62 3.18
C GLN A 327 -7.49 -27.00 3.13
N GLU A 328 -6.15 -27.04 3.21
CA GLU A 328 -5.35 -28.27 3.23
C GLU A 328 -5.73 -29.18 4.41
N LEU A 329 -6.00 -28.59 5.57
CA LEU A 329 -6.39 -29.30 6.79
C LEU A 329 -7.90 -29.62 6.88
N GLY A 330 -8.70 -29.18 5.90
CA GLY A 330 -10.15 -29.39 5.91
C GLY A 330 -10.89 -28.61 7.00
N PHE A 331 -10.37 -27.45 7.42
CA PHE A 331 -11.00 -26.60 8.42
C PHE A 331 -12.07 -25.70 7.80
N GLU A 332 -13.32 -25.93 8.19
CA GLU A 332 -14.49 -25.25 7.59
C GLU A 332 -15.01 -24.04 8.38
N LEU A 333 -14.95 -24.09 9.72
CA LEU A 333 -15.47 -23.05 10.63
C LEU A 333 -14.33 -22.21 11.19
N VAL A 334 -13.96 -21.12 10.51
CA VAL A 334 -12.72 -20.38 10.80
C VAL A 334 -12.92 -18.88 10.97
N GLU A 335 -12.36 -18.31 12.05
CA GLU A 335 -12.22 -16.86 12.25
C GLU A 335 -10.74 -16.45 12.10
N TYR A 336 -10.43 -15.67 11.07
CA TYR A 336 -9.12 -15.09 10.82
C TYR A 336 -8.96 -13.73 11.52
N GLU A 337 -7.80 -13.50 12.11
CA GLU A 337 -7.41 -12.26 12.78
C GLU A 337 -6.02 -11.81 12.31
N SER A 338 -5.92 -10.55 11.86
CA SER A 338 -4.68 -9.89 11.46
C SER A 338 -4.64 -8.47 12.01
N ASP A 339 -3.44 -7.94 12.27
CA ASP A 339 -3.23 -6.53 12.63
C ASP A 339 -2.94 -5.61 11.42
N ALA A 340 -2.91 -6.18 10.20
CA ALA A 340 -2.82 -5.45 8.96
C ALA A 340 -4.20 -4.91 8.52
N LYS A 341 -4.67 -3.83 9.16
CA LYS A 341 -6.01 -3.26 8.91
C LYS A 341 -6.27 -2.98 7.42
N ASN A 342 -5.26 -2.50 6.69
CA ASN A 342 -5.35 -2.25 5.25
C ASN A 342 -5.60 -3.52 4.42
N VAL A 343 -5.03 -4.66 4.80
CA VAL A 343 -5.29 -5.96 4.16
C VAL A 343 -6.68 -6.46 4.54
N VAL A 344 -7.06 -6.38 5.82
CA VAL A 344 -8.39 -6.76 6.30
C VAL A 344 -9.49 -5.97 5.58
N ASP A 345 -9.34 -4.65 5.51
CA ASP A 345 -10.29 -3.77 4.82
C ASP A 345 -10.33 -4.08 3.31
N ALA A 346 -9.17 -4.36 2.70
CA ALA A 346 -9.10 -4.74 1.30
C ALA A 346 -9.91 -6.01 1.06
N ILE A 347 -9.67 -7.11 1.78
CA ILE A 347 -10.40 -8.37 1.60
C ILE A 347 -11.90 -8.21 1.81
N ASN A 348 -12.30 -7.53 2.89
CA ASN A 348 -13.72 -7.35 3.24
C ASN A 348 -14.46 -6.35 2.33
N SER A 349 -13.75 -5.54 1.54
CA SER A 349 -14.38 -4.66 0.56
C SER A 349 -14.81 -5.42 -0.70
N ASN A 350 -15.94 -5.01 -1.32
CA ASN A 350 -16.37 -5.54 -2.62
C ASN A 350 -15.72 -4.81 -3.81
N SER A 351 -14.72 -3.97 -3.58
CA SER A 351 -14.07 -3.22 -4.65
C SER A 351 -13.08 -4.12 -5.42
N SER A 352 -13.07 -3.94 -6.75
CA SER A 352 -12.03 -4.50 -7.60
C SER A 352 -10.74 -3.71 -7.38
N ASP A 353 -9.68 -4.38 -6.95
CA ASP A 353 -8.35 -3.78 -6.91
C ASP A 353 -7.61 -4.12 -8.20
N MET A 354 -7.38 -3.12 -9.06
CA MET A 354 -6.62 -3.26 -10.30
C MET A 354 -5.11 -3.13 -10.08
N SER A 355 -4.67 -2.88 -8.84
CA SER A 355 -3.26 -2.85 -8.48
C SER A 355 -2.62 -4.22 -8.71
N TRP A 356 -1.28 -4.22 -8.71
CA TRP A 356 -0.50 -5.44 -8.76
C TRP A 356 -0.72 -6.36 -7.54
N PRO A 357 -0.64 -5.85 -6.29
CA PRO A 357 -1.10 -6.59 -5.11
C PRO A 357 -2.51 -7.15 -5.20
N GLY A 358 -3.39 -6.48 -5.95
CA GLY A 358 -4.79 -6.86 -6.12
C GLY A 358 -4.99 -8.30 -6.58
N GLN A 359 -4.00 -8.91 -7.24
CA GLN A 359 -4.07 -10.31 -7.62
C GLN A 359 -4.09 -11.26 -6.40
N ILE A 360 -3.22 -11.03 -5.40
CA ILE A 360 -3.19 -11.83 -4.17
C ILE A 360 -4.51 -11.67 -3.42
N ILE A 361 -5.03 -10.44 -3.35
CA ILE A 361 -6.34 -10.14 -2.75
C ILE A 361 -7.48 -10.88 -3.47
N GLU A 362 -7.49 -10.90 -4.81
CA GLU A 362 -8.46 -11.66 -5.60
C GLU A 362 -8.36 -13.17 -5.32
N ASP A 363 -7.16 -13.73 -5.21
CA ASP A 363 -6.95 -15.15 -4.97
C ASP A 363 -7.38 -15.56 -3.55
N ILE A 364 -7.05 -14.75 -2.54
CA ILE A 364 -7.54 -14.94 -1.16
C ILE A 364 -9.07 -14.96 -1.16
N ARG A 365 -9.72 -13.98 -1.79
CA ARG A 365 -11.19 -13.92 -1.86
C ARG A 365 -11.78 -15.15 -2.55
N LEU A 366 -11.15 -15.67 -3.60
CA LEU A 366 -11.59 -16.87 -4.30
C LEU A 366 -11.51 -18.12 -3.41
N ILE A 367 -10.38 -18.32 -2.70
CA ILE A 367 -10.21 -19.43 -1.76
C ILE A 367 -11.25 -19.32 -0.64
N MET A 368 -11.37 -18.14 -0.05
CA MET A 368 -12.33 -17.89 1.03
C MET A 368 -13.78 -18.08 0.57
N ALA A 369 -14.13 -17.71 -0.68
CA ALA A 369 -15.47 -17.95 -1.23
C ALA A 369 -15.80 -19.45 -1.41
N SER A 370 -14.79 -20.32 -1.48
CA SER A 370 -14.99 -21.78 -1.54
C SER A 370 -15.25 -22.41 -0.16
N HIS A 371 -14.92 -21.70 0.94
CA HIS A 371 -15.18 -22.15 2.30
C HIS A 371 -16.58 -21.73 2.75
N GLN A 372 -17.36 -22.66 3.30
CA GLN A 372 -18.76 -22.41 3.67
C GLN A 372 -18.92 -21.31 4.72
N THR A 373 -17.95 -21.14 5.62
CA THR A 373 -18.09 -20.26 6.80
C THR A 373 -16.75 -19.68 7.26
N TRP A 374 -16.49 -18.42 6.93
CA TRP A 374 -15.31 -17.70 7.41
C TRP A 374 -15.65 -16.30 7.91
N LYS A 375 -14.78 -15.76 8.76
CA LYS A 375 -14.76 -14.33 9.11
C LYS A 375 -13.33 -13.83 9.11
N LEU A 376 -13.09 -12.61 8.62
CA LEU A 376 -11.80 -11.93 8.74
C LEU A 376 -11.99 -10.63 9.51
N SER A 377 -11.22 -10.45 10.59
CA SER A 377 -11.35 -9.29 11.46
C SER A 377 -9.99 -8.69 11.82
N PHE A 378 -10.00 -7.38 12.07
CA PHE A 378 -8.82 -6.66 12.53
C PHE A 378 -8.67 -6.79 14.04
N ILE A 379 -7.49 -7.22 14.48
CA ILE A 379 -7.07 -7.22 15.88
C ILE A 379 -5.89 -6.26 16.04
N ARG A 380 -5.76 -5.57 17.17
CA ARG A 380 -4.54 -4.78 17.41
C ARG A 380 -3.39 -5.71 17.76
N ARG A 381 -2.17 -5.24 17.53
CA ARG A 381 -0.93 -5.99 17.75
C ARG A 381 -0.85 -6.63 19.14
N GLU A 382 -1.36 -5.98 20.18
CA GLU A 382 -1.38 -6.53 21.56
C GLU A 382 -2.17 -7.84 21.67
N GLY A 383 -3.22 -8.00 20.84
CA GLY A 383 -4.01 -9.22 20.76
C GLY A 383 -3.43 -10.27 19.80
N ASN A 384 -2.46 -9.90 18.96
CA ASN A 384 -1.88 -10.76 17.91
C ASN A 384 -0.47 -11.28 18.24
N GLN A 385 -0.02 -11.19 19.50
CA GLN A 385 1.37 -11.45 19.87
C GLN A 385 1.88 -12.85 19.49
N ALA A 386 1.02 -13.88 19.54
CA ALA A 386 1.42 -15.24 19.20
C ALA A 386 1.87 -15.38 17.74
N ALA A 387 1.08 -14.83 16.80
CA ALA A 387 1.43 -14.83 15.39
C ALA A 387 2.66 -13.98 15.12
N TYR A 388 2.78 -12.82 15.77
CA TYR A 388 3.96 -11.94 15.65
C TYR A 388 5.27 -12.61 16.10
N VAL A 389 5.24 -13.33 17.23
CA VAL A 389 6.41 -14.10 17.70
C VAL A 389 6.74 -15.23 16.72
N MET A 390 5.72 -15.92 16.20
CA MET A 390 5.92 -16.99 15.21
C MET A 390 6.52 -16.46 13.91
N ALA A 391 6.05 -15.30 13.43
CA ALA A 391 6.60 -14.65 12.26
C ALA A 391 8.07 -14.30 12.49
N LYS A 392 8.40 -13.66 13.62
CA LYS A 392 9.81 -13.38 13.96
C LYS A 392 10.70 -14.61 14.01
N PHE A 393 10.20 -15.72 14.56
CA PHE A 393 10.91 -17.00 14.57
C PHE A 393 11.19 -17.50 13.15
N GLY A 394 10.21 -17.37 12.25
CA GLY A 394 10.32 -17.78 10.85
C GLY A 394 11.44 -17.10 10.05
N LEU A 395 11.93 -15.92 10.44
CA LEU A 395 13.08 -15.28 9.78
C LEU A 395 14.37 -16.10 9.90
N SER A 396 14.47 -16.98 10.89
CA SER A 396 15.64 -17.85 11.11
C SER A 396 15.57 -19.20 10.40
N LEU A 397 14.44 -19.51 9.77
CA LEU A 397 14.21 -20.79 9.10
C LEU A 397 14.70 -20.76 7.65
N GLU A 398 15.07 -21.94 7.15
CA GLU A 398 15.40 -22.15 5.73
C GLU A 398 14.18 -22.61 4.91
N SER A 399 13.17 -23.19 5.57
CA SER A 399 11.95 -23.72 4.94
C SER A 399 10.74 -23.61 5.87
N GLU A 400 9.53 -23.84 5.33
CA GLU A 400 8.28 -23.86 6.10
C GLU A 400 8.33 -24.94 7.19
N LEU A 401 7.93 -24.55 8.40
CA LEU A 401 7.79 -25.43 9.57
C LEU A 401 6.34 -25.35 10.05
N VAL A 402 5.69 -26.51 10.20
CA VAL A 402 4.31 -26.68 10.69
C VAL A 402 4.31 -27.58 11.92
#